data_AF-A0A7X7PLB0-F1
#
_entry.id   AF-A0A7X7PLB0-F1
#
_cell.length_a   1.000
_cell.length_b   1.000
_cell.length_c   1.000
_cell.angle_alpha   90.00
_cell.angle_beta   90.00
_cell.angle_gamma   90.00
#
_symmetry.space_group_name_H-M   'P 1'
#
loop_
_entity.id
_entity.type
_entity.pdbx_description
1 polymer ?
#
loop_
_entity_poly.entity_id
_entity_poly.type
_entity_poly.pdbx_seq_one_letter_code
_entity_poly.pdbx_strand_id
1 'polypeptide(L)'
;MEISIGRLIDLHHGAPQRRYAGDREVLVVRQGDDVRVLPAECPHYHGPLPDGLVHDGRVVCPWHQSIFALRDGELLDPPSFFALPSWPVRIDDGEVWVEIPEEAPNQRTPAMTPTNPAADRRLAVLIGAGGAAALAAETLRQEGYAGR
;
A
#
# COMPACT_ATOMS: atom_id res chain seq x y z
N MET A 1 18.76 0.97 2.86
CA MET A 1 19.42 1.89 3.81
C MET A 1 18.57 1.96 5.06
N GLU A 2 19.15 1.90 6.25
CA GLU A 2 18.42 2.18 7.50
C GLU A 2 18.44 3.69 7.78
N ILE A 3 17.29 4.27 8.04
CA ILE A 3 17.13 5.71 8.28
C ILE A 3 16.27 5.91 9.53
N SER A 4 16.72 6.77 10.45
CA SER A 4 15.90 7.16 11.60
C SER A 4 14.78 8.10 11.15
N ILE A 5 13.58 7.88 11.69
CA ILE A 5 12.40 8.74 11.49
C ILE A 5 11.96 9.43 12.79
N GLY A 6 12.83 9.42 13.80
CA GLY A 6 12.63 10.02 15.11
C GLY A 6 12.27 9.01 16.21
N ARG A 7 12.02 9.53 17.42
CA ARG A 7 11.75 8.71 18.59
C ARG A 7 10.30 8.22 18.60
N LEU A 8 10.08 7.02 19.14
CA LEU A 8 8.75 6.43 19.29
C LEU A 8 7.79 7.33 20.08
N ILE A 9 8.30 8.05 21.08
CA ILE A 9 7.53 8.97 21.90
C ILE A 9 7.02 10.20 21.13
N ASP A 10 7.67 10.56 20.03
CA ASP A 10 7.29 11.68 19.17
C ASP A 10 6.31 11.24 18.06
N LEU A 11 6.00 9.95 17.99
CA LEU A 11 5.01 9.40 17.08
C LEU A 11 3.65 9.26 17.79
N HIS A 12 2.67 9.96 17.26
CA HIS A 12 1.29 9.96 17.74
C HIS A 12 0.66 8.57 17.53
N HIS A 13 -0.10 8.09 18.50
CA HIS A 13 -0.80 6.82 18.39
C HIS A 13 -2.06 6.96 17.50
N GLY A 14 -2.27 5.98 16.62
CA GLY A 14 -3.53 5.77 15.89
C GLY A 14 -3.81 6.70 14.71
N ALA A 15 -3.09 7.82 14.58
CA ALA A 15 -3.25 8.75 13.47
C ALA A 15 -2.15 8.57 12.40
N PRO A 16 -2.47 8.75 11.11
CA PRO A 16 -1.47 8.85 10.07
C PRO A 16 -0.62 10.10 10.27
N GLN A 17 0.68 9.98 10.07
CA GLN A 17 1.64 11.05 10.28
C GLN A 17 2.58 11.19 9.11
N ARG A 18 2.84 12.45 8.77
CA ARG A 18 3.88 12.82 7.81
C ARG A 18 5.23 12.84 8.53
N ARG A 19 6.19 12.08 8.01
CA ARG A 19 7.59 12.09 8.45
C ARG A 19 8.50 12.04 7.22
N TYR A 20 9.80 12.24 7.47
CA TYR A 20 10.83 12.14 6.44
C TYR A 20 11.84 11.08 6.84
N ALA A 21 12.13 10.17 5.91
CA ALA A 21 13.25 9.24 5.98
C ALA A 21 14.32 9.75 5.01
N GLY A 22 15.24 10.59 5.51
CA GLY A 22 16.16 11.34 4.66
C GLY A 22 15.41 12.47 3.94
N ASP A 23 15.46 12.48 2.61
CA ASP A 23 14.70 13.40 1.76
C ASP A 23 13.34 12.86 1.31
N ARG A 24 13.08 11.58 1.56
CA ARG A 24 11.82 10.93 1.18
C ARG A 24 10.75 11.14 2.24
N GLU A 25 9.61 11.65 1.79
CA GLU A 25 8.41 11.72 2.62
C GLU A 25 7.75 10.34 2.77
N VAL A 26 7.38 10.00 3.99
CA VAL A 26 6.78 8.71 4.34
C VAL A 26 5.53 8.88 5.20
N LEU A 27 4.57 7.98 5.02
CA LEU A 27 3.46 7.78 5.94
C LEU A 27 3.95 6.93 7.10
N VAL A 28 3.77 7.43 8.31
CA VAL A 28 4.02 6.69 9.56
C VAL A 28 2.72 6.49 10.30
N VAL A 29 2.45 5.24 10.69
CA VAL A 29 1.32 4.90 11.56
C VAL A 29 1.83 4.10 12.74
N ARG A 30 1.50 4.55 13.96
CA ARG A 30 1.86 3.88 15.20
C ARG A 30 0.62 3.29 15.88
N GLN A 31 0.67 2.01 16.23
CA GLN A 31 -0.34 1.29 17.01
C GLN A 31 0.33 0.59 18.20
N GLY A 32 0.31 1.26 19.35
CA GLY A 32 1.04 0.83 20.54
C GLY A 32 2.54 0.99 20.30
N ASP A 33 3.27 -0.12 20.37
CA ASP A 33 4.69 -0.18 20.02
C ASP A 33 4.94 -0.74 18.61
N ASP A 34 3.87 -1.00 17.84
CA ASP A 34 3.97 -1.33 16.43
C ASP A 34 4.00 -0.06 15.59
N VAL A 35 4.96 0.04 14.68
CA VAL A 35 5.11 1.17 13.76
C VAL A 35 5.17 0.64 12.34
N ARG A 36 4.32 1.20 11.48
CA ARG A 36 4.28 0.91 10.05
C ARG A 36 4.72 2.14 9.27
N VAL A 37 5.58 1.92 8.28
CA VAL A 37 6.06 2.96 7.38
C VAL A 37 5.79 2.53 5.94
N LEU A 38 5.08 3.40 5.22
CA LEU A 38 4.68 3.23 3.82
C LEU A 38 5.01 4.53 3.05
N PRO A 39 4.96 4.54 1.70
CA PRO A 39 5.01 5.79 0.95
C PRO A 39 3.95 6.78 1.41
N ALA A 40 4.27 8.08 1.38
CA ALA A 40 3.31 9.13 1.74
C ALA A 40 2.25 9.38 0.66
N GLU A 41 2.52 8.96 -0.58
CA GLU A 41 1.65 9.22 -1.73
C GLU A 41 0.86 7.97 -2.11
N CYS A 42 -0.45 8.16 -2.33
CA CYS A 42 -1.32 7.15 -2.91
C CYS A 42 -0.93 6.94 -4.39
N PRO A 43 -0.68 5.70 -4.84
CA PRO A 43 -0.20 5.43 -6.19
C PRO A 43 -1.25 5.63 -7.28
N HIS A 44 -2.49 5.99 -6.92
CA HIS A 44 -3.52 6.34 -7.89
C HIS A 44 -3.25 7.71 -8.55
N TYR A 45 -3.22 8.78 -7.75
CA TYR A 45 -2.98 10.15 -8.25
C TYR A 45 -2.10 10.97 -7.30
N HIS A 46 -1.22 10.33 -6.53
CA HIS A 46 -0.33 10.99 -5.56
C HIS A 46 -1.06 11.67 -4.40
N GLY A 47 -2.25 11.18 -4.04
CA GLY A 47 -3.00 11.71 -2.91
C GLY A 47 -2.23 11.56 -1.58
N PRO A 48 -2.24 12.55 -0.69
CA PRO A 48 -1.41 12.56 0.51
C PRO A 48 -1.99 11.65 1.58
N LEU A 49 -1.48 10.42 1.71
CA LEU A 49 -1.94 9.44 2.70
C LEU A 49 -1.78 9.93 4.15
N PRO A 50 -0.76 10.74 4.52
CA PRO A 50 -0.69 11.36 5.85
C PRO A 50 -1.90 12.22 6.23
N ASP A 51 -2.61 12.76 5.24
CA ASP A 51 -3.81 13.58 5.46
C ASP A 51 -5.10 12.74 5.43
N GLY A 52 -4.96 11.41 5.33
CA GLY A 52 -6.03 10.43 5.27
C GLY A 52 -6.55 10.01 6.65
N LEU A 53 -7.22 8.85 6.66
CA LEU A 53 -7.75 8.23 7.86
C LEU A 53 -7.09 6.88 8.10
N VAL A 54 -6.82 6.54 9.36
CA VAL A 54 -6.45 5.19 9.77
C VAL A 54 -7.57 4.56 10.58
N HIS A 55 -7.97 3.36 10.21
CA HIS A 55 -8.95 2.57 10.95
C HIS A 55 -8.75 1.07 10.69
N ASP A 56 -8.88 0.26 11.75
CA ASP A 56 -8.85 -1.21 11.66
C ASP A 56 -7.65 -1.79 10.87
N GLY A 57 -6.46 -1.26 11.10
CA GLY A 57 -5.24 -1.70 10.42
C GLY A 57 -5.17 -1.29 8.94
N ARG A 58 -5.95 -0.29 8.52
CA ARG A 58 -6.02 0.22 7.15
C ARG A 58 -5.78 1.71 7.12
N VAL A 59 -5.26 2.21 5.99
CA VAL A 59 -5.22 3.63 5.66
C VAL A 59 -6.13 3.93 4.48
N VAL A 60 -6.92 4.99 4.59
CA VAL A 60 -7.86 5.48 3.58
C VAL A 60 -7.32 6.78 3.01
N CYS A 61 -7.10 6.81 1.69
CA CYS A 61 -6.62 7.99 0.97
C CYS A 61 -7.68 9.12 1.01
N PRO A 62 -7.31 10.36 1.36
CA PRO A 62 -8.28 11.44 1.55
C PRO A 62 -8.94 11.93 0.26
N TRP A 63 -8.38 11.64 -0.92
CA TRP A 63 -8.93 12.11 -2.19
C TRP A 63 -10.07 11.22 -2.67
N HIS A 64 -9.76 10.00 -3.08
CA HIS A 64 -10.71 9.09 -3.74
C HIS A 64 -10.97 7.81 -2.93
N GLN A 65 -10.54 7.78 -1.66
CA GLN A 65 -10.87 6.73 -0.70
C GLN A 65 -10.30 5.33 -1.04
N SER A 66 -9.22 5.23 -1.83
CA SER A 66 -8.50 3.96 -1.93
C SER A 66 -8.03 3.51 -0.55
N ILE A 67 -8.20 2.23 -0.26
CA ILE A 67 -7.90 1.65 1.05
C ILE A 67 -6.72 0.69 0.92
N PHE A 68 -5.72 0.85 1.78
CA PHE A 68 -4.54 -0.01 1.82
C PHE A 68 -4.40 -0.66 3.20
N ALA A 69 -3.94 -1.91 3.24
CA ALA A 69 -3.56 -2.58 4.47
C ALA A 69 -2.27 -1.97 5.02
N LEU A 70 -2.24 -1.60 6.30
CA LEU A 70 -1.04 -1.07 6.94
C LEU A 70 0.06 -2.13 7.13
N ARG A 71 -0.32 -3.40 7.18
CA ARG A 71 0.59 -4.52 7.43
C ARG A 71 1.64 -4.67 6.33
N ASP A 72 1.21 -4.60 5.07
CA ASP A 72 2.00 -4.97 3.89
C ASP A 72 1.73 -4.08 2.66
N GLY A 73 0.89 -3.05 2.83
CA GLY A 73 0.54 -2.13 1.76
C GLY A 73 -0.40 -2.70 0.70
N GLU A 74 -0.97 -3.90 0.89
CA GLU A 74 -1.92 -4.47 -0.07
C GLU A 74 -3.09 -3.52 -0.33
N LEU A 75 -3.49 -3.42 -1.60
CA LEU A 75 -4.68 -2.69 -2.00
C LEU A 75 -5.91 -3.50 -1.56
N LEU A 76 -6.74 -2.91 -0.71
CA LEU A 76 -7.96 -3.54 -0.20
C LEU A 76 -9.21 -3.02 -0.90
N ASP A 77 -9.23 -1.73 -1.25
CA ASP A 77 -10.36 -1.11 -1.95
C ASP A 77 -9.85 -0.12 -3.01
N PRO A 78 -10.33 -0.20 -4.27
CA PRO A 78 -10.05 0.75 -5.35
C PRO A 78 -10.40 2.22 -5.01
N PRO A 79 -10.05 3.22 -5.85
CA PRO A 79 -9.68 3.18 -7.29
C PRO A 79 -8.20 3.01 -7.67
N SER A 80 -7.28 2.85 -6.71
CA SER A 80 -5.90 2.50 -7.09
C SER A 80 -5.85 1.17 -7.86
N PHE A 81 -4.87 1.02 -8.75
CA PHE A 81 -4.52 -0.25 -9.41
C PHE A 81 -3.23 -0.87 -8.84
N PHE A 82 -2.53 -0.12 -7.99
CA PHE A 82 -1.27 -0.55 -7.39
C PHE A 82 -1.42 -0.65 -5.89
N ALA A 83 -0.71 -1.61 -5.30
CA ALA A 83 -0.48 -1.69 -3.88
C ALA A 83 0.64 -0.71 -3.48
N LEU A 84 0.78 -0.47 -2.18
CA LEU A 84 1.93 0.20 -1.60
C LEU A 84 3.03 -0.82 -1.29
N PRO A 85 4.32 -0.49 -1.45
CA PRO A 85 5.37 -1.17 -0.72
C PRO A 85 5.26 -0.87 0.78
N SER A 86 5.68 -1.82 1.61
CA SER A 86 5.87 -1.63 3.05
C SER A 86 7.35 -1.81 3.39
N TRP A 87 7.89 -0.95 4.25
CA TRP A 87 9.30 -1.03 4.64
C TRP A 87 9.46 -1.58 6.06
N PRO A 88 10.42 -2.49 6.31
CA PRO A 88 10.70 -3.00 7.64
C PRO A 88 11.04 -1.87 8.62
N VAL A 89 10.56 -2.01 9.85
CA VAL A 89 10.79 -1.05 10.93
C VAL A 89 11.41 -1.77 12.13
N ARG A 90 12.40 -1.13 12.74
CA ARG A 90 13.06 -1.57 13.96
C ARG A 90 13.03 -0.43 14.98
N ILE A 91 12.81 -0.77 16.24
CA ILE A 91 12.85 0.19 17.36
C ILE A 91 14.03 -0.20 18.25
N ASP A 92 14.90 0.75 18.56
CA ASP A 92 16.13 0.53 19.33
C ASP A 92 16.41 1.73 20.21
N ASP A 93 16.51 1.50 21.53
CA ASP A 93 16.56 2.54 22.56
C ASP A 93 15.50 3.66 22.41
N GLY A 94 14.31 3.28 21.91
CA GLY A 94 13.20 4.19 21.64
C GLY A 94 13.35 5.04 20.37
N GLU A 95 14.41 4.87 19.60
CA GLU A 95 14.60 5.43 18.26
C GLU A 95 13.95 4.51 17.21
N VAL A 96 13.24 5.07 16.24
CA VAL A 96 12.56 4.30 15.19
C VAL A 96 13.34 4.38 13.89
N TRP A 97 13.75 3.21 13.40
CA TRP A 97 14.53 3.02 12.18
C TRP A 97 13.69 2.31 11.13
N VAL A 98 13.76 2.79 9.88
CA VAL A 98 13.11 2.15 8.72
C VAL A 98 14.14 1.75 7.69
N GLU A 99 13.99 0.57 7.10
CA GLU A 99 14.84 0.09 6.01
C GLU A 99 14.20 0.38 4.65
N ILE A 100 14.74 1.38 3.94
CA ILE A 100 14.26 1.78 2.62
C ILE A 100 15.38 1.57 1.57
N PRO A 101 15.16 0.77 0.52
CA PRO A 101 16.06 0.71 -0.63
C PRO A 101 16.27 2.08 -1.28
N GLU A 102 17.47 2.36 -1.78
CA GLU A 102 17.81 3.66 -2.41
C GLU A 102 16.85 3.99 -3.57
N GLU A 103 16.57 3.01 -4.42
CA GLU A 103 15.60 3.12 -5.51
C GLU A 103 14.27 2.45 -5.15
N ALA A 104 13.77 2.62 -3.92
CA ALA A 104 12.48 2.05 -3.57
C ALA A 104 11.36 2.71 -4.38
N PRO A 105 10.47 1.92 -5.02
CA PRO A 105 9.33 2.46 -5.74
C PRO A 105 8.30 3.06 -4.76
N ASN A 106 7.40 3.91 -5.26
CA ASN A 106 6.24 4.39 -4.49
C ASN A 106 5.01 3.48 -4.64
N GLN A 107 5.11 2.45 -5.47
CA GLN A 107 3.99 1.55 -5.78
C GLN A 107 4.50 0.14 -6.08
N ARG A 108 3.62 -0.85 -5.88
CA ARG A 108 3.86 -2.25 -6.20
C ARG A 108 2.73 -2.78 -7.07
N THR A 109 3.07 -3.41 -8.18
CA THR A 109 2.09 -4.12 -9.02
C THR A 109 1.62 -5.38 -8.29
N PRO A 110 0.31 -5.59 -8.12
CA PRO A 110 -0.21 -6.83 -7.54
C PRO A 110 0.20 -8.07 -8.33
N ALA A 111 0.36 -9.19 -7.63
CA ALA A 111 0.67 -10.46 -8.28
C ALA A 111 -0.53 -10.95 -9.08
N MET A 112 -0.31 -11.32 -10.35
CA MET A 112 -1.36 -11.76 -11.26
C MET A 112 -1.00 -13.08 -11.92
N THR A 113 -1.99 -13.96 -12.05
CA THR A 113 -1.84 -15.24 -12.73
C THR A 113 -1.76 -15.03 -14.24
N PRO A 114 -0.75 -15.58 -14.94
CA PRO A 114 -0.66 -15.48 -16.38
C PRO A 114 -1.75 -16.30 -17.06
N THR A 115 -2.09 -15.91 -18.30
CA THR A 115 -3.01 -16.71 -19.11
C THR A 115 -2.41 -18.08 -19.45
N ASN A 116 -3.19 -19.13 -19.26
CA ASN A 116 -2.88 -20.50 -19.67
C ASN A 116 -4.18 -21.20 -20.11
N PRO A 117 -4.65 -20.95 -21.36
CA PRO A 117 -5.89 -21.53 -21.86
C PRO A 117 -5.87 -23.06 -21.99
N ALA A 118 -4.68 -23.68 -21.97
CA ALA A 118 -4.54 -25.14 -21.97
C ALA A 118 -4.87 -25.73 -20.59
N ALA A 119 -4.53 -25.05 -19.50
CA ALA A 119 -4.83 -25.47 -18.13
C ALA A 119 -6.20 -24.99 -17.63
N ASP A 120 -6.69 -23.84 -18.12
CA ASP A 120 -7.97 -23.26 -17.73
C ASP A 120 -8.80 -22.87 -18.96
N ARG A 121 -9.82 -23.68 -19.27
CA ARG A 121 -10.65 -23.52 -20.48
C ARG A 121 -11.82 -22.54 -20.31
N ARG A 122 -11.97 -21.92 -19.13
CA ARG A 122 -13.03 -20.95 -18.87
C ARG A 122 -12.86 -19.71 -19.76
N LEU A 123 -13.98 -19.07 -20.09
CA LEU A 123 -14.05 -17.78 -20.79
C LEU A 123 -14.87 -16.83 -19.92
N ALA A 124 -14.28 -15.69 -19.56
CA ALA A 124 -14.94 -14.62 -18.85
C ALA A 124 -15.17 -13.46 -19.82
N VAL A 125 -16.39 -12.94 -19.87
CA VAL A 125 -16.71 -11.73 -20.63
C VAL A 125 -17.05 -10.64 -19.63
N LEU A 126 -16.24 -9.58 -19.61
CA LEU A 126 -16.50 -8.40 -18.79
C LEU A 126 -17.40 -7.46 -19.59
N ILE A 127 -18.61 -7.23 -19.11
CA ILE A 127 -19.57 -6.31 -19.72
C ILE A 127 -19.54 -5.00 -18.93
N GLY A 128 -19.01 -3.95 -19.56
CA GLY A 128 -18.80 -2.64 -18.93
C GLY A 128 -17.44 -2.05 -19.30
N ALA A 129 -17.12 -0.89 -18.75
CA ALA A 129 -15.85 -0.20 -18.97
C ALA A 129 -15.41 0.57 -17.71
N GLY A 130 -14.25 1.22 -17.76
CA GLY A 130 -13.74 2.07 -16.69
C GLY A 130 -13.12 1.27 -15.53
N GLY A 131 -12.92 1.94 -14.38
CA GLY A 131 -12.22 1.38 -13.23
C GLY A 131 -12.82 0.07 -12.72
N ALA A 132 -14.15 -0.01 -12.62
CA ALA A 132 -14.83 -1.23 -12.17
C ALA A 132 -14.55 -2.44 -13.08
N ALA A 133 -14.57 -2.25 -14.41
CA ALA A 133 -14.27 -3.32 -15.35
C ALA A 133 -12.78 -3.71 -15.33
N ALA A 134 -11.88 -2.73 -15.22
CA ALA A 134 -10.45 -2.96 -15.10
C ALA A 134 -10.11 -3.75 -13.83
N LEU A 135 -10.69 -3.38 -12.68
CA LEU A 135 -10.51 -4.10 -11.42
C LEU A 135 -11.12 -5.50 -11.46
N ALA A 136 -12.29 -5.67 -12.08
CA ALA A 136 -12.85 -7.01 -12.27
C ALA A 136 -11.89 -7.92 -13.07
N ALA A 137 -11.25 -7.39 -14.12
CA ALA A 137 -10.24 -8.12 -14.88
C ALA A 137 -9.01 -8.45 -14.03
N GLU A 138 -8.53 -7.48 -13.25
CA GLU A 138 -7.36 -7.62 -12.39
C GLU A 138 -7.61 -8.63 -11.26
N THR A 139 -8.70 -8.49 -10.51
CA THR A 139 -9.11 -9.40 -9.43
C THR A 139 -9.26 -10.82 -9.94
N LEU A 140 -9.82 -11.05 -11.13
CA LEU A 140 -9.84 -12.40 -11.71
C LEU A 140 -8.43 -12.99 -11.78
N ARG A 141 -7.45 -12.23 -12.28
CA ARG A 141 -6.05 -12.69 -12.39
C ARG A 141 -5.37 -12.85 -11.04
N GLN A 142 -5.63 -11.96 -10.09
CA GLN A 142 -5.12 -12.08 -8.71
C GLN A 142 -5.65 -13.36 -8.03
N GLU A 143 -6.92 -13.71 -8.26
CA GLU A 143 -7.61 -14.88 -7.71
C GLU A 143 -7.38 -16.18 -8.53
N GLY A 144 -6.32 -16.24 -9.33
CA GLY A 144 -5.93 -17.49 -9.99
C GLY A 144 -6.61 -17.78 -11.33
N TYR A 145 -7.37 -16.84 -11.90
CA TYR A 145 -7.97 -17.04 -13.22
C TYR A 145 -6.89 -17.09 -14.31
N ALA A 146 -6.69 -18.26 -14.91
CA ALA A 146 -5.75 -18.46 -16.01
C ALA A 146 -6.44 -18.55 -17.38
N GLY A 147 -7.78 -18.53 -17.42
CA GLY A 147 -8.57 -18.61 -18.64
C GLY A 147 -8.45 -17.37 -19.54
N ARG A 148 -9.39 -17.27 -20.49
CA ARG A 148 -9.49 -16.15 -21.43
C ARG A 148 -10.47 -15.09 -20.94
#